data_AF-A0A8T4IXK2-F1
#
_entry.id   AF-A0A8T4IXK2-F1
#
_cell.length_a   1.000
_cell.length_b   1.000
_cell.length_c   1.000
_cell.angle_alpha   90.00
_cell.angle_beta   90.00
_cell.angle_gamma   90.00
#
_symmetry.space_group_name_H-M   'P 1'
#
loop_
_entity.id
_entity.type
_entity.pdbx_description
1 polymer ?
#
loop_
_entity_poly.entity_id
_entity_poly.type
_entity_poly.pdbx_seq_one_letter_code
_entity_poly.pdbx_strand_id
1 'polypeptide(L)'
;MNATRRSILSAAMATPLLAPFTGAAPDAAASTRLGTVSDAWAEVRWTPQTQALLDRYQAEVKPVAPARTVKDTRGRAIRFPVRSGEGDPSLADPRRAHGTGRLDGGITFRTPGVTVQAVDLESVLKDGQATGKYLINGADVGHGPVFRPGLDEGRLTTENVPPGKPMKVRIEEVPLRPTQELLRQFTLAFGSPAFSEDTVLAHAAGEGVYTPPKK
;
A
#
# COMPACT_ATOMS: atom_id res chain seq x y z
N MET A 1 -18.24 -2.64 24.07
CA MET A 1 -17.64 -3.27 22.86
C MET A 1 -16.79 -2.21 22.16
N ASN A 2 -15.46 -2.40 22.12
CA ASN A 2 -14.51 -1.27 22.11
C ASN A 2 -14.06 -0.83 20.70
N ALA A 3 -13.84 0.48 20.52
CA ALA A 3 -13.35 1.12 19.28
C ALA A 3 -12.06 0.49 18.73
N THR A 4 -11.28 -0.13 19.61
CA THR A 4 -10.06 -0.90 19.32
C THR A 4 -10.29 -2.02 18.29
N ARG A 5 -11.38 -2.80 18.36
CA ARG A 5 -11.66 -3.85 17.35
C ARG A 5 -12.01 -3.29 15.97
N ARG A 6 -12.48 -2.03 15.90
CA ARG A 6 -12.89 -1.35 14.65
C ARG A 6 -11.69 -0.77 13.91
N SER A 7 -10.67 -0.29 14.64
CA SER A 7 -9.45 0.24 14.04
C SER A 7 -8.54 -0.85 13.48
N ILE A 8 -8.51 -2.03 14.10
CA ILE A 8 -7.56 -3.11 13.80
C ILE A 8 -7.85 -3.83 12.47
N LEU A 9 -9.12 -4.11 12.17
CA LEU A 9 -9.53 -4.73 10.90
C LEU A 9 -9.33 -3.81 9.69
N SER A 10 -9.41 -2.51 9.93
CA SER A 10 -9.26 -1.44 8.94
C SER A 10 -7.79 -1.16 8.67
N ALA A 11 -6.96 -1.24 9.72
CA ALA A 11 -5.51 -1.07 9.65
C ALA A 11 -4.84 -2.28 9.03
N ALA A 12 -5.39 -3.47 9.31
CA ALA A 12 -4.88 -4.72 8.78
C ALA A 12 -4.95 -4.82 7.25
N MET A 13 -5.52 -3.87 6.49
CA MET A 13 -5.76 -4.10 5.05
C MET A 13 -5.62 -2.91 4.09
N ALA A 14 -5.36 -1.67 4.53
CA ALA A 14 -5.54 -0.52 3.61
C ALA A 14 -4.47 0.59 3.63
N THR A 15 -3.47 0.54 4.51
CA THR A 15 -2.82 1.80 4.91
C THR A 15 -1.37 2.01 4.44
N PRO A 16 -0.47 1.00 4.39
CA PRO A 16 0.95 1.31 4.11
C PRO A 16 1.35 1.31 2.63
N LEU A 17 0.42 1.13 1.70
CA LEU A 17 0.68 0.16 0.64
C LEU A 17 1.64 0.59 -0.48
N LEU A 18 2.00 1.87 -0.64
CA LEU A 18 2.52 2.34 -1.94
C LEU A 18 3.52 3.51 -1.89
N ALA A 19 3.96 3.89 -0.70
CA ALA A 19 5.05 4.83 -0.56
C ALA A 19 6.41 4.42 -1.22
N PRO A 20 6.66 3.18 -1.69
CA PRO A 20 7.84 2.86 -2.51
C PRO A 20 7.75 3.34 -3.98
N PHE A 21 6.58 3.79 -4.44
CA PHE A 21 6.34 4.06 -5.86
C PHE A 21 6.48 5.52 -6.26
N THR A 22 6.99 6.35 -5.35
CA THR A 22 7.08 7.80 -5.54
C THR A 22 8.54 8.21 -5.37
N GLY A 23 9.20 8.54 -6.50
CA GLY A 23 10.63 8.86 -6.55
C GLY A 23 10.99 10.32 -6.92
N ALA A 24 11.97 10.91 -6.19
CA ALA A 24 12.80 12.13 -6.30
C ALA A 24 13.42 12.59 -4.94
N ALA A 25 14.70 12.99 -4.97
CA ALA A 25 15.73 13.14 -3.90
C ALA A 25 15.69 14.37 -2.93
N PRO A 26 16.50 14.40 -1.84
CA PRO A 26 16.64 15.52 -0.90
C PRO A 26 17.83 16.48 -1.18
N ASP A 27 17.74 17.66 -0.54
CA ASP A 27 18.59 18.85 -0.63
C ASP A 27 20.11 18.67 -0.75
N ALA A 28 20.63 19.12 -1.89
CA ALA A 28 21.88 19.88 -1.99
C ALA A 28 21.80 20.71 -3.29
N ALA A 29 21.70 22.04 -3.15
CA ALA A 29 21.90 23.07 -4.18
C ALA A 29 21.37 22.77 -5.61
N ALA A 30 20.27 23.44 -5.99
CA ALA A 30 19.59 23.36 -7.30
C ALA A 30 18.89 22.00 -7.56
N SER A 31 17.62 21.91 -7.16
CA SER A 31 16.78 20.71 -7.20
C SER A 31 16.59 20.16 -8.63
N THR A 32 17.45 19.22 -9.01
CA THR A 32 17.29 18.47 -10.27
C THR A 32 16.26 17.38 -10.02
N ARG A 33 14.98 17.71 -10.23
CA ARG A 33 13.86 16.75 -10.20
C ARG A 33 14.21 15.55 -11.08
N LEU A 34 14.24 14.34 -10.51
CA LEU A 34 14.57 13.11 -11.24
C LEU A 34 13.51 12.72 -12.27
N GLY A 35 12.31 13.31 -12.22
CA GLY A 35 11.26 13.18 -13.21
C GLY A 35 9.87 13.36 -12.59
N THR A 36 8.84 12.99 -13.35
CA THR A 36 7.44 12.97 -12.91
C THR A 36 6.84 11.61 -13.21
N VAL A 37 5.96 11.10 -12.35
CA VAL A 37 5.12 9.94 -12.66
C VAL A 37 3.69 10.41 -12.87
N SER A 38 3.06 10.02 -13.98
CA SER A 38 1.64 10.24 -14.27
C SER A 38 0.89 8.91 -14.42
N ASP A 39 -0.44 9.00 -14.49
CA ASP A 39 -1.34 7.86 -14.78
C ASP A 39 -1.10 6.65 -13.85
N ALA A 40 -0.70 6.97 -12.62
CA ALA A 40 -0.26 5.98 -11.67
C ALA A 40 -1.45 5.29 -10.99
N TRP A 41 -1.30 3.98 -10.81
CA TRP A 41 -2.20 3.19 -10.02
C TRP A 41 -1.41 2.26 -9.12
N ALA A 42 -2.14 1.77 -8.14
CA ALA A 42 -1.63 0.86 -7.15
C ALA A 42 -2.62 -0.25 -6.87
N GLU A 43 -2.13 -1.44 -6.61
CA GLU A 43 -2.95 -2.62 -6.42
C GLU A 43 -2.50 -3.40 -5.21
N VAL A 44 -3.47 -3.93 -4.46
CA VAL A 44 -3.23 -4.85 -3.36
C VAL A 44 -4.00 -6.12 -3.59
N ARG A 45 -3.28 -7.22 -3.51
CA ARG A 45 -3.77 -8.55 -3.77
C ARG A 45 -3.54 -9.44 -2.57
N TRP A 46 -4.61 -9.94 -1.98
CA TRP A 46 -4.52 -10.90 -0.89
C TRP A 46 -3.95 -12.23 -1.36
N THR A 47 -3.17 -12.88 -0.50
CA THR A 47 -2.80 -14.27 -0.74
C THR A 47 -4.01 -15.19 -0.57
N PRO A 48 -4.01 -16.40 -1.16
CA PRO A 48 -5.09 -17.37 -0.95
C PRO A 48 -5.33 -17.68 0.53
N GLN A 49 -4.27 -17.72 1.33
CA GLN A 49 -4.35 -17.92 2.78
C GLN A 49 -5.10 -16.76 3.46
N THR A 50 -4.79 -15.52 3.12
CA THR A 50 -5.50 -14.35 3.66
C THR A 50 -6.95 -14.31 3.20
N GLN A 51 -7.24 -14.67 1.95
CA GLN A 51 -8.62 -14.78 1.48
C GLN A 51 -9.39 -15.83 2.28
N ALA A 52 -8.81 -17.00 2.54
CA ALA A 52 -9.42 -18.03 3.35
C ALA A 52 -9.67 -17.57 4.80
N LEU A 53 -8.78 -16.74 5.37
CA LEU A 53 -9.01 -16.10 6.67
C LEU A 53 -10.20 -15.13 6.62
N LEU A 54 -10.25 -14.26 5.60
CA LEU A 54 -11.37 -13.34 5.41
C LEU A 54 -12.69 -14.12 5.29
N ASP A 55 -12.73 -15.16 4.47
CA ASP A 55 -13.91 -16.01 4.28
C ASP A 55 -14.34 -16.68 5.59
N ARG A 56 -13.39 -17.22 6.37
CA ARG A 56 -13.64 -17.82 7.68
C ARG A 56 -14.27 -16.84 8.67
N TYR A 57 -13.87 -15.58 8.65
CA TYR A 57 -14.43 -14.52 9.50
C TYR A 57 -15.65 -13.83 8.88
N GLN A 58 -16.17 -14.33 7.75
CA GLN A 58 -17.26 -13.73 6.98
C GLN A 58 -16.99 -12.25 6.67
N ALA A 59 -15.70 -11.95 6.42
CA ALA A 59 -15.20 -10.63 6.14
C ALA A 59 -15.15 -10.41 4.62
N GLU A 60 -15.89 -9.40 4.17
CA GLU A 60 -15.92 -8.97 2.79
C GLU A 60 -15.17 -7.66 2.64
N VAL A 61 -14.30 -7.60 1.63
CA VAL A 61 -13.55 -6.40 1.27
C VAL A 61 -14.04 -5.86 -0.07
N LYS A 62 -14.54 -4.63 -0.09
CA LYS A 62 -15.08 -3.95 -1.25
C LYS A 62 -14.34 -2.65 -1.53
N PRO A 63 -14.14 -2.28 -2.81
CA PRO A 63 -13.56 -1.00 -3.14
C PRO A 63 -14.58 0.13 -2.91
N VAL A 64 -14.08 1.30 -2.53
CA VAL A 64 -14.81 2.57 -2.55
C VAL A 64 -14.30 3.38 -3.73
N ALA A 65 -15.20 3.83 -4.60
CA ALA A 65 -14.85 4.57 -5.81
C ALA A 65 -13.96 5.79 -5.47
N PRO A 66 -13.00 6.15 -6.34
CA PRO A 66 -12.69 5.52 -7.63
C PRO A 66 -11.82 4.25 -7.56
N ALA A 67 -11.53 3.71 -6.37
CA ALA A 67 -10.92 2.40 -6.29
C ALA A 67 -11.85 1.34 -6.91
N ARG A 68 -11.27 0.28 -7.46
CA ARG A 68 -12.02 -0.78 -8.16
C ARG A 68 -11.47 -2.16 -7.85
N THR A 69 -12.34 -3.15 -7.91
CA THR A 69 -11.93 -4.54 -7.85
C THR A 69 -11.29 -4.93 -9.17
N VAL A 70 -10.13 -5.57 -9.10
CA VAL A 70 -9.50 -6.26 -10.21
C VAL A 70 -9.63 -7.75 -9.94
N LYS A 71 -10.07 -8.52 -10.94
CA LYS A 71 -10.17 -9.98 -10.86
C LYS A 71 -9.50 -10.56 -12.09
N ASP A 72 -8.52 -11.41 -11.87
CA ASP A 72 -7.77 -12.08 -12.91
C ASP A 72 -7.39 -13.50 -12.47
N THR A 73 -6.51 -14.16 -13.23
CA THR A 73 -6.01 -15.51 -12.94
C THR A 73 -5.23 -15.61 -11.63
N ARG A 74 -4.73 -14.48 -11.09
CA ARG A 74 -4.03 -14.41 -9.80
C ARG A 74 -4.98 -14.13 -8.64
N GLY A 75 -6.30 -14.08 -8.87
CA GLY A 75 -7.32 -13.88 -7.84
C GLY A 75 -7.91 -12.47 -7.81
N ARG A 76 -8.33 -12.03 -6.62
CA ARG A 76 -8.99 -10.74 -6.39
C ARG A 76 -8.02 -9.73 -5.81
N ALA A 77 -8.05 -8.52 -6.34
CA ALA A 77 -7.30 -7.38 -5.84
C ALA A 77 -8.16 -6.11 -5.80
N ILE A 78 -7.71 -5.10 -5.08
CA ILE A 78 -8.25 -3.75 -5.18
C ILE A 78 -7.18 -2.84 -5.76
N ARG A 79 -7.57 -2.08 -6.79
CA ARG A 79 -6.74 -1.09 -7.44
C ARG A 79 -7.22 0.33 -7.12
N PHE A 80 -6.28 1.18 -6.75
CA PHE A 80 -6.46 2.58 -6.39
C PHE A 80 -5.75 3.47 -7.41
N PRO A 81 -6.38 4.53 -7.91
CA PRO A 81 -5.65 5.61 -8.56
C PRO A 81 -4.72 6.30 -7.56
N VAL A 82 -3.50 6.63 -7.99
CA VAL A 82 -2.59 7.45 -7.19
C VAL A 82 -2.91 8.91 -7.47
N ARG A 83 -3.33 9.64 -6.44
CA ARG A 83 -3.66 11.08 -6.55
C ARG A 83 -2.40 11.91 -6.63
N SER A 84 -1.46 11.65 -5.73
CA SER A 84 -0.21 12.39 -5.62
C SER A 84 0.83 11.59 -4.85
N GLY A 85 2.10 11.88 -5.08
CA GLY A 85 3.17 11.38 -4.23
C GLY A 85 4.49 12.06 -4.51
N GLU A 86 5.37 12.00 -3.52
CA GLU A 86 6.69 12.63 -3.51
C GLU A 86 7.59 11.85 -2.56
N GLY A 87 8.85 11.61 -2.91
CA GLY A 87 9.76 10.88 -2.03
C GLY A 87 11.04 10.47 -2.74
N ASP A 88 12.15 10.25 -2.04
CA ASP A 88 13.43 9.84 -2.62
C ASP A 88 13.53 8.31 -2.73
N PRO A 89 13.84 7.75 -3.92
CA PRO A 89 14.15 6.32 -4.04
C PRO A 89 15.49 5.94 -3.40
N SER A 90 16.32 6.93 -3.04
CA SER A 90 17.66 6.76 -2.47
C SER A 90 18.49 5.78 -3.30
N LEU A 91 18.75 6.12 -4.57
CA LEU A 91 19.39 5.21 -5.56
C LEU A 91 20.71 4.58 -5.08
N ALA A 92 21.46 5.26 -4.21
CA ALA A 92 22.70 4.75 -3.63
C ALA A 92 22.49 3.74 -2.49
N ASP A 93 21.37 3.84 -1.77
CA ASP A 93 20.97 2.94 -0.69
C ASP A 93 19.43 2.86 -0.60
N PRO A 94 18.79 1.91 -1.29
CA PRO A 94 17.34 1.77 -1.33
C PRO A 94 16.68 1.59 0.04
N ARG A 95 17.44 1.17 1.07
CA ARG A 95 16.90 1.03 2.44
C ARG A 95 16.60 2.39 3.08
N ARG A 96 17.18 3.47 2.54
CA ARG A 96 16.96 4.86 2.95
C ARG A 96 15.88 5.56 2.14
N ALA A 97 15.26 4.84 1.19
CA ALA A 97 14.16 5.37 0.42
C ALA A 97 13.06 5.86 1.36
N HIS A 98 12.50 7.02 1.03
CA HIS A 98 11.45 7.65 1.81
C HIS A 98 10.47 8.35 0.89
N GLY A 99 9.23 8.52 1.33
CA GLY A 99 8.24 9.18 0.49
C GLY A 99 6.88 9.24 1.12
N THR A 100 6.00 9.99 0.47
CA THR A 100 4.60 10.16 0.83
C THR A 100 3.74 9.92 -0.40
N GLY A 101 2.56 9.34 -0.20
CA GLY A 101 1.64 9.05 -1.27
C GLY A 101 0.19 9.19 -0.81
N ARG A 102 -0.67 9.69 -1.68
CA ARG A 102 -2.12 9.74 -1.49
C ARG A 102 -2.83 8.98 -2.59
N LEU A 103 -3.85 8.22 -2.21
CA LEU A 103 -4.66 7.45 -3.15
C LEU A 103 -6.08 7.99 -3.21
N ASP A 104 -6.68 7.86 -4.38
CA ASP A 104 -8.11 8.08 -4.51
C ASP A 104 -8.92 6.83 -4.16
N GLY A 105 -10.07 7.06 -3.52
CA GLY A 105 -11.04 6.03 -3.18
C GLY A 105 -10.79 5.47 -1.79
N GLY A 106 -11.03 4.17 -1.66
CA GLY A 106 -10.91 3.52 -0.36
C GLY A 106 -11.33 2.07 -0.37
N ILE A 107 -11.51 1.53 0.84
CA ILE A 107 -11.92 0.16 1.08
C ILE A 107 -13.05 0.15 2.10
N THR A 108 -14.10 -0.59 1.81
CA THR A 108 -15.08 -0.99 2.81
C THR A 108 -14.82 -2.42 3.23
N PHE A 109 -14.61 -2.61 4.52
CA PHE A 109 -14.52 -3.88 5.20
C PHE A 109 -15.85 -4.17 5.90
N ARG A 110 -16.48 -5.29 5.58
CA ARG A 110 -17.76 -5.69 6.16
C ARG A 110 -17.65 -7.08 6.77
N THR A 111 -18.05 -7.22 8.02
CA THR A 111 -18.34 -8.50 8.66
C THR A 111 -19.82 -8.53 9.08
N PRO A 112 -20.36 -9.64 9.59
CA PRO A 112 -21.73 -9.67 10.11
C PRO A 112 -21.99 -8.66 11.22
N GLY A 113 -20.96 -8.31 12.01
CA GLY A 113 -21.09 -7.44 13.17
C GLY A 113 -20.61 -6.01 12.98
N VAL A 114 -19.90 -5.69 11.89
CA VAL A 114 -19.36 -4.35 11.67
C VAL A 114 -19.16 -4.04 10.19
N THR A 115 -19.40 -2.79 9.81
CA THR A 115 -18.93 -2.23 8.55
C THR A 115 -17.99 -1.07 8.87
N VAL A 116 -16.80 -1.12 8.28
CA VAL A 116 -15.83 -0.04 8.35
C VAL A 116 -15.49 0.40 6.94
N GLN A 117 -15.55 1.70 6.71
CA GLN A 117 -15.07 2.33 5.50
C GLN A 117 -13.79 3.10 5.81
N ALA A 118 -12.70 2.75 5.13
CA ALA A 118 -11.42 3.43 5.12
C ALA A 118 -11.30 4.24 3.82
N VAL A 119 -11.18 5.56 3.93
CA VAL A 119 -11.00 6.51 2.80
C VAL A 119 -9.90 7.51 3.14
N ASP A 120 -9.54 8.37 2.18
CA ASP A 120 -8.47 9.36 2.32
C ASP A 120 -7.13 8.70 2.70
N LEU A 121 -6.75 7.71 1.89
CA LEU A 121 -5.60 6.86 2.15
C LEU A 121 -4.31 7.64 1.87
N GLU A 122 -3.59 7.96 2.94
CA GLU A 122 -2.25 8.53 2.90
C GLU A 122 -1.23 7.50 3.38
N SER A 123 -0.05 7.52 2.77
CA SER A 123 1.06 6.66 3.15
C SER A 123 2.34 7.45 3.30
N VAL A 124 3.21 6.99 4.19
CA VAL A 124 4.57 7.50 4.40
C VAL A 124 5.51 6.32 4.48
N LEU A 125 6.52 6.27 3.61
CA LEU A 125 7.68 5.38 3.68
C LEU A 125 8.80 6.14 4.35
N LYS A 126 9.36 5.57 5.42
CA LYS A 126 10.55 6.09 6.06
C LYS A 126 11.26 4.94 6.77
N ASP A 127 12.58 4.88 6.67
CA ASP A 127 13.41 3.88 7.35
C ASP A 127 12.96 2.43 7.07
N GLY A 128 12.58 2.15 5.81
CA GLY A 128 12.09 0.83 5.37
C GLY A 128 10.71 0.45 5.90
N GLN A 129 10.03 1.35 6.63
CA GLN A 129 8.69 1.12 7.17
C GLN A 129 7.67 1.98 6.45
N ALA A 130 6.56 1.36 6.09
CA ALA A 130 5.42 2.09 5.59
C ALA A 130 4.38 2.29 6.70
N THR A 131 3.98 3.54 6.87
CA THR A 131 2.90 3.97 7.76
C THR A 131 1.83 4.64 6.91
N GLY A 132 0.69 4.95 7.51
CA GLY A 132 -0.29 5.76 6.81
C GLY A 132 -1.43 6.25 7.69
N LYS A 133 -2.24 7.11 7.09
CA LYS A 133 -3.41 7.75 7.70
C LYS A 133 -4.61 7.50 6.82
N TYR A 134 -5.77 7.38 7.44
CA TYR A 134 -7.03 7.25 6.74
C TYR A 134 -8.18 7.57 7.68
N LEU A 135 -9.32 7.93 7.09
CA LEU A 135 -10.55 8.15 7.83
C LEU A 135 -11.32 6.83 7.97
N ILE A 136 -11.62 6.42 9.20
CA ILE A 136 -12.53 5.32 9.51
C ILE A 136 -13.91 5.90 9.78
N ASN A 137 -14.88 5.66 8.89
CA ASN A 137 -16.24 6.16 9.03
C ASN A 137 -16.30 7.68 9.34
N GLY A 138 -15.39 8.46 8.73
CA GLY A 138 -15.30 9.91 8.92
C GLY A 138 -14.46 10.39 10.12
N ALA A 139 -13.94 9.48 10.95
CA ALA A 139 -13.01 9.82 12.02
C ALA A 139 -11.56 9.60 11.57
N ASP A 140 -10.68 10.58 11.81
CA ASP A 140 -9.25 10.43 11.59
C ASP A 140 -8.68 9.39 12.56
N VAL A 141 -8.12 8.33 12.00
CA VAL A 141 -7.37 7.35 12.77
C VAL A 141 -5.98 7.28 12.18
N GLY A 142 -5.02 7.88 12.87
CA GLY A 142 -3.61 7.64 12.62
C GLY A 142 -3.29 6.19 12.94
N HIS A 143 -2.67 5.48 12.00
CA HIS A 143 -2.26 4.10 12.21
C HIS A 143 -0.74 3.96 12.25
N GLY A 144 -0.26 3.26 13.29
CA GLY A 144 1.11 2.77 13.32
C GLY A 144 1.40 1.83 12.14
N PRO A 145 2.68 1.50 11.91
CA PRO A 145 3.08 0.61 10.83
C PRO A 145 2.43 -0.75 11.05
N VAL A 146 1.56 -1.15 10.12
CA VAL A 146 0.81 -2.42 10.17
C VAL A 146 1.34 -3.44 9.18
N PHE A 147 2.10 -3.00 8.18
CA PHE A 147 2.82 -3.87 7.25
C PHE A 147 4.28 -3.44 7.09
N ARG A 148 5.13 -4.44 6.87
CA ARG A 148 6.51 -4.33 6.42
C ARG A 148 6.54 -4.75 4.95
N PRO A 149 6.72 -3.81 4.00
CA PRO A 149 6.86 -4.18 2.59
C PRO A 149 8.27 -4.74 2.33
N GLY A 150 8.36 -5.90 1.67
CA GLY A 150 9.64 -6.45 1.20
C GLY A 150 10.02 -5.84 -0.16
N LEU A 151 10.46 -4.58 -0.17
CA LEU A 151 10.74 -3.86 -1.43
C LEU A 151 11.85 -4.50 -2.26
N ASP A 152 12.81 -5.11 -1.59
CA ASP A 152 13.91 -5.88 -2.16
C ASP A 152 13.46 -7.20 -2.80
N GLU A 153 12.28 -7.70 -2.47
CA GLU A 153 11.65 -8.87 -3.09
C GLU A 153 10.72 -8.49 -4.25
N GLY A 154 10.43 -7.20 -4.43
CA GLY A 154 9.61 -6.70 -5.53
C GLY A 154 10.32 -6.80 -6.88
N ARG A 155 9.55 -7.10 -7.93
CA ARG A 155 10.07 -7.10 -9.30
C ARG A 155 9.79 -5.76 -9.97
N LEU A 156 10.83 -4.97 -10.23
CA LEU A 156 10.75 -3.76 -11.05
C LEU A 156 10.92 -4.10 -12.53
N THR A 157 10.03 -3.57 -13.35
CA THR A 157 10.02 -3.71 -14.81
C THR A 157 9.78 -2.35 -15.46
N THR A 158 10.38 -2.15 -16.62
CA THR A 158 10.23 -0.93 -17.40
C THR A 158 9.99 -1.27 -18.87
N GLU A 159 9.23 -0.43 -19.55
CA GLU A 159 9.14 -0.49 -21.01
C GLU A 159 10.48 -0.07 -21.64
N ASN A 160 10.85 -0.71 -22.74
CA ASN A 160 12.04 -0.33 -23.48
C ASN A 160 11.71 0.83 -24.43
N VAL A 161 12.15 2.04 -24.07
CA VAL A 161 11.94 3.26 -24.86
C VAL A 161 13.27 4.02 -25.02
N PRO A 162 13.41 4.89 -26.05
CA PRO A 162 14.60 5.72 -26.19
C PRO A 162 14.85 6.63 -24.97
N PRO A 163 16.12 6.96 -24.65
CA PRO A 163 16.45 7.86 -23.56
C PRO A 163 15.71 9.20 -23.64
N GLY A 164 15.24 9.68 -22.49
CA GLY A 164 14.51 10.95 -22.40
C GLY A 164 13.04 10.88 -22.82
N LYS A 165 12.52 9.69 -23.21
CA LYS A 165 11.09 9.49 -23.49
C LYS A 165 10.34 9.03 -22.25
N PRO A 166 9.04 9.36 -22.12
CA PRO A 166 8.18 8.75 -21.12
C PRO A 166 8.19 7.23 -21.26
N MET A 167 8.26 6.53 -20.13
CA MET A 167 8.29 5.07 -20.08
C MET A 167 7.30 4.56 -19.04
N LYS A 168 6.65 3.44 -19.32
CA LYS A 168 5.90 2.73 -18.29
C LYS A 168 6.86 2.06 -17.32
N VAL A 169 6.64 2.30 -16.05
CA VAL A 169 7.37 1.66 -14.94
C VAL A 169 6.35 0.89 -14.14
N ARG A 170 6.68 -0.36 -13.80
CA ARG A 170 5.83 -1.23 -13.02
C ARG A 170 6.65 -2.01 -12.02
N ILE A 171 6.14 -2.10 -10.81
CA ILE A 171 6.71 -2.91 -9.76
C ILE A 171 5.62 -3.83 -9.24
N GLU A 172 5.96 -5.11 -9.16
CA GLU A 172 5.03 -6.18 -8.86
C GLU A 172 5.54 -7.06 -7.72
N GLU A 173 4.63 -7.85 -7.17
CA GLU A 173 4.96 -8.94 -6.24
C GLU A 173 5.68 -8.48 -4.98
N VAL A 174 5.49 -7.21 -4.57
CA VAL A 174 6.05 -6.71 -3.30
C VAL A 174 5.31 -7.41 -2.15
N PRO A 175 5.93 -8.32 -1.39
CA PRO A 175 5.26 -9.01 -0.30
C PRO A 175 4.96 -8.04 0.84
N LEU A 176 3.78 -8.19 1.42
CA LEU A 176 3.31 -7.42 2.56
C LEU A 176 3.19 -8.35 3.75
N ARG A 177 4.11 -8.15 4.69
CA ARG A 177 4.19 -8.93 5.92
C ARG A 177 3.68 -8.11 7.11
N PRO A 178 2.98 -8.71 8.07
CA PRO A 178 2.46 -7.97 9.20
C PRO A 178 3.61 -7.49 10.10
N THR A 179 3.40 -6.37 10.80
CA THR A 179 4.26 -5.98 11.92
C THR A 179 3.82 -6.69 13.20
N GLN A 180 4.70 -6.69 14.21
CA GLN A 180 4.33 -7.09 15.57
C GLN A 180 3.10 -6.33 16.11
N GLU A 181 2.93 -5.06 15.74
CA GLU A 181 1.78 -4.25 16.15
C GLU A 181 0.48 -4.77 15.52
N LEU A 182 0.49 -5.13 14.23
CA LEU A 182 -0.67 -5.78 13.60
C LEU A 182 -0.99 -7.11 14.29
N LEU A 183 0.02 -7.94 14.60
CA LEU A 183 -0.21 -9.21 15.31
C LEU A 183 -0.81 -9.01 16.70
N ARG A 184 -0.29 -8.06 17.47
CA ARG A 184 -0.80 -7.71 18.80
C ARG A 184 -2.26 -7.28 18.70
N GLN A 185 -2.54 -6.37 17.78
CA GLN A 185 -3.87 -5.89 17.51
C GLN A 185 -4.82 -7.02 17.10
N PHE A 186 -4.43 -7.85 16.15
CA PHE A 186 -5.19 -9.02 15.73
C PHE A 186 -5.47 -9.95 16.93
N THR A 187 -4.45 -10.20 17.76
CA THR A 187 -4.58 -11.04 18.97
C THR A 187 -5.61 -10.49 19.95
N LEU A 188 -5.60 -9.18 20.20
CA LEU A 188 -6.58 -8.52 21.07
C LEU A 188 -8.01 -8.60 20.51
N ALA A 189 -8.16 -8.60 19.17
CA ALA A 189 -9.45 -8.59 18.52
C ALA A 189 -10.04 -10.00 18.30
N PHE A 190 -9.20 -10.96 17.89
CA PHE A 190 -9.62 -12.26 17.36
C PHE A 190 -8.96 -13.46 18.06
N GLY A 191 -8.07 -13.23 19.02
CA GLY A 191 -7.24 -14.28 19.63
C GLY A 191 -6.01 -14.61 18.77
N SER A 192 -5.30 -15.67 19.14
CA SER A 192 -4.00 -16.00 18.54
C SER A 192 -4.05 -16.12 17.01
N PRO A 193 -3.24 -15.34 16.27
CA PRO A 193 -3.21 -15.41 14.81
C PRO A 193 -2.60 -16.74 14.34
N ALA A 194 -3.09 -17.26 13.21
CA ALA A 194 -2.50 -18.39 12.49
C ALA A 194 -1.35 -17.97 11.55
N PHE A 195 -0.88 -16.74 11.70
CA PHE A 195 0.17 -16.13 10.89
C PHE A 195 1.16 -15.38 11.79
N SER A 196 2.38 -15.23 11.31
CA SER A 196 3.50 -14.57 12.00
C SER A 196 3.95 -13.33 11.24
N GLU A 197 4.95 -12.62 11.79
CA GLU A 197 5.58 -11.48 11.13
C GLU A 197 6.21 -11.84 9.78
N ASP A 198 6.52 -13.12 9.54
CA ASP A 198 7.15 -13.57 8.30
C ASP A 198 6.14 -14.03 7.25
N THR A 199 4.86 -14.14 7.62
CA THR A 199 3.79 -14.58 6.72
C THR A 199 3.45 -13.48 5.73
N VAL A 200 3.49 -13.79 4.43
CA VAL A 200 3.04 -12.87 3.39
C VAL A 200 1.52 -12.88 3.34
N LEU A 201 0.90 -11.77 3.77
CA LEU A 201 -0.56 -11.64 3.81
C LEU A 201 -1.13 -11.09 2.51
N ALA A 202 -0.36 -10.29 1.78
CA ALA A 202 -0.76 -9.73 0.51
C ALA A 202 0.48 -9.40 -0.34
N HIS A 203 0.25 -9.09 -1.61
CA HIS A 203 1.24 -8.51 -2.50
C HIS A 203 0.76 -7.14 -2.96
N ALA A 204 1.65 -6.15 -2.91
CA ALA A 204 1.44 -4.85 -3.54
C ALA A 204 2.03 -4.84 -4.96
N ALA A 205 1.40 -4.05 -5.81
CA ALA A 205 1.93 -3.68 -7.12
C ALA A 205 1.62 -2.20 -7.39
N GLY A 206 2.44 -1.58 -8.24
CA GLY A 206 2.26 -0.22 -8.70
C GLY A 206 2.70 -0.09 -10.15
N GLU A 207 2.06 0.82 -10.88
CA GLU A 207 2.44 1.15 -12.24
C GLU A 207 2.19 2.63 -12.47
N GLY A 208 3.00 3.25 -13.31
CA GLY A 208 2.80 4.61 -13.77
C GLY A 208 3.67 4.92 -14.98
N VAL A 209 3.46 6.10 -15.56
CA VAL A 209 4.27 6.62 -16.66
C VAL A 209 5.31 7.58 -16.09
N TYR A 210 6.56 7.15 -16.05
CA TYR A 210 7.68 7.99 -15.67
C TYR A 210 8.11 8.86 -16.86
N THR A 211 8.19 10.17 -16.65
CA THR A 211 8.73 11.14 -17.60
C THR A 211 10.02 11.74 -17.03
N PRO A 212 11.17 11.53 -17.69
CA PRO A 212 12.43 12.16 -17.31
C PRO A 212 12.36 13.70 -17.36
N PRO A 213 13.18 14.43 -16.58
CA PRO A 213 13.28 15.88 -16.69
C PRO A 213 13.75 16.28 -18.09
N LYS A 214 13.24 17.43 -18.58
CA LYS A 214 13.78 18.05 -19.79
C LYS A 214 15.18 18.56 -19.47
N LYS A 215 16.16 18.23 -20.32
CA LYS A 215 17.48 18.87 -20.31
C LYS A 215 17.38 20.32 -20.72
#